data_AF-A7I4T2-F1
#
_entry.id   AF-A7I4T2-F1
#
_cell.length_a   1.000
_cell.length_b   1.000
_cell.length_c   1.000
_cell.angle_alpha   90.00
_cell.angle_beta   90.00
_cell.angle_gamma   90.00
#
_symmetry.space_group_name_H-M   'P 1'
#
loop_
_entity.id
_entity.type
_entity.pdbx_description
1 polymer ?
#
loop_
_entity_poly.entity_id
_entity_poly.type
_entity_poly.pdbx_seq_one_letter_code
_entity_poly.pdbx_strand_id
1 'polypeptide(L)'
;MANPASVNCVNVGGQSVIMTNPDGSQYGMCNFTNGTSCEEWALFRGEGCQAAVTANQTANATAPSGQSGMANPASVNCVNVGGTVQIKDSAAGQYGMCAFPNGTTCEEWALFRGEGCQAANVTA
;
A
#
# COMPACT_ATOMS: atom_id res chain seq x y z
N MET A 1 -22.47 3.16 23.19
CA MET A 1 -21.38 3.94 22.57
C MET A 1 -21.02 3.22 21.29
N ALA A 2 -21.15 3.85 20.12
CA ALA A 2 -20.77 3.21 18.86
C ALA A 2 -19.25 3.10 18.78
N ASN A 3 -18.73 2.00 18.23
CA ASN A 3 -17.32 1.85 17.98
C ASN A 3 -16.90 2.92 16.94
N PRO A 4 -15.99 3.86 17.29
CA PRO A 4 -15.59 4.95 16.40
C PRO A 4 -14.96 4.45 15.10
N ALA A 5 -14.25 3.31 15.13
CA ALA A 5 -13.68 2.70 13.94
C ALA A 5 -14.76 2.17 12.99
N SER A 6 -15.80 1.53 13.54
CA SER A 6 -16.94 1.04 12.74
C SER A 6 -17.73 2.18 12.13
N VAL A 7 -17.94 3.28 12.88
CA VAL A 7 -18.61 4.49 12.37
C VAL A 7 -17.79 5.11 11.23
N ASN A 8 -16.47 5.21 11.40
CA ASN A 8 -15.59 5.72 10.36
C ASN A 8 -15.60 4.82 9.11
N CYS A 9 -15.59 3.50 9.27
CA CYS A 9 -15.73 2.55 8.17
C CYS A 9 -17.00 2.81 7.34
N VAL A 10 -18.15 2.97 7.99
CA VAL A 10 -19.42 3.26 7.30
C VAL A 10 -19.40 4.63 6.63
N ASN A 11 -18.82 5.65 7.28
CA ASN A 11 -18.73 7.00 6.72
C ASN A 11 -17.88 7.07 5.45
N VAL A 12 -16.86 6.22 5.31
CA VAL A 12 -16.05 6.15 4.10
C VAL A 12 -16.63 5.20 3.03
N GLY A 13 -17.87 4.74 3.22
CA GLY A 13 -18.58 3.90 2.26
C GLY A 13 -18.24 2.41 2.35
N GLY A 14 -17.63 1.96 3.45
CA GLY A 14 -17.38 0.55 3.74
C GLY A 14 -18.46 -0.09 4.60
N GLN A 15 -18.40 -1.40 4.74
CA GLN A 15 -19.24 -2.21 5.63
C GLN A 15 -18.37 -2.81 6.74
N SER A 16 -18.68 -2.46 7.99
CA SER A 16 -18.04 -3.03 9.18
C SER A 16 -18.53 -4.46 9.42
N VAL A 17 -17.60 -5.41 9.52
CA VAL A 17 -17.84 -6.80 9.91
C VAL A 17 -16.90 -7.21 11.04
N ILE A 18 -17.40 -7.92 12.03
CA ILE A 18 -16.55 -8.48 13.10
C ILE A 18 -16.09 -9.86 12.67
N MET A 19 -14.78 -10.12 12.78
CA MET A 19 -14.18 -11.43 12.55
C MET A 19 -13.58 -11.96 13.85
N THR A 20 -13.60 -13.28 13.99
CA THR A 20 -13.04 -14.00 15.14
C THR A 20 -11.81 -14.78 14.70
N ASN A 21 -10.69 -14.57 15.38
CA ASN A 21 -9.45 -15.32 15.17
C ASN A 21 -9.57 -16.76 15.66
N PRO A 22 -8.66 -17.66 15.22
CA PRO A 22 -8.52 -19.00 15.79
C PRO A 22 -8.33 -19.00 17.31
N ASP A 23 -7.65 -17.97 17.84
CA ASP A 23 -7.41 -17.76 19.27
C ASP A 23 -8.64 -17.22 20.04
N GLY A 24 -9.76 -16.99 19.35
CA GLY A 24 -11.01 -16.47 19.93
C GLY A 24 -11.07 -14.95 20.10
N SER A 25 -9.99 -14.22 19.81
CA SER A 25 -10.00 -12.75 19.78
C SER A 25 -10.84 -12.23 18.61
N GLN A 26 -11.56 -11.13 18.82
CA GLN A 26 -12.37 -10.50 17.77
C GLN A 26 -11.73 -9.19 17.30
N TYR A 27 -11.83 -8.93 16.00
CA TYR A 27 -11.39 -7.69 15.37
C TYR A 27 -12.37 -7.27 14.28
N GLY A 28 -12.47 -5.97 14.03
CA GLY A 28 -13.35 -5.43 13.00
C GLY A 28 -12.62 -5.25 11.67
N MET A 29 -13.25 -5.71 10.61
CA MET A 29 -12.83 -5.50 9.23
C MET A 29 -13.82 -4.59 8.53
N CYS A 30 -13.32 -3.59 7.82
CA CYS A 30 -14.06 -2.72 6.94
C CYS A 30 -13.95 -3.24 5.50
N ASN A 31 -15.07 -3.70 4.95
CA ASN A 31 -15.14 -4.23 3.58
C ASN A 31 -15.67 -3.14 2.64
N PHE A 32 -14.98 -2.92 1.53
CA PHE A 32 -15.38 -1.97 0.51
C PHE A 32 -16.07 -2.67 -0.66
N THR A 33 -16.90 -1.92 -1.38
CA THR A 33 -17.66 -2.43 -2.53
C THR A 33 -16.78 -2.81 -3.72
N ASN A 34 -15.54 -2.33 -3.80
CA ASN A 34 -14.58 -2.78 -4.82
C ASN A 34 -13.94 -4.15 -4.50
N GLY A 35 -14.30 -4.77 -3.38
CA GLY A 35 -13.77 -6.06 -2.93
C GLY A 35 -12.51 -5.98 -2.06
N THR A 36 -11.94 -4.78 -1.85
CA THR A 36 -10.88 -4.57 -0.85
C THR A 36 -11.45 -4.60 0.57
N SER A 37 -10.62 -4.98 1.53
CA SER A 37 -10.95 -4.96 2.94
C SER A 37 -9.75 -4.54 3.79
N CYS A 38 -10.03 -3.93 4.93
CA CYS A 38 -9.01 -3.47 5.88
C CYS A 38 -9.46 -3.66 7.32
N GLU A 39 -8.54 -3.67 8.28
CA GLU A 39 -8.93 -3.54 9.69
C GLU A 39 -9.52 -2.14 9.96
N GLU A 40 -10.67 -2.07 10.63
CA GLU A 40 -11.39 -0.81 10.86
C GLU A 40 -10.58 0.19 11.70
N TRP A 41 -9.77 -0.30 12.63
CA TRP A 41 -8.93 0.55 13.49
C TRP A 41 -7.69 1.07 12.76
N ALA A 42 -7.10 0.27 11.87
CA ALA A 42 -6.03 0.71 10.99
C ALA A 42 -6.54 1.81 10.03
N LEU A 43 -7.75 1.65 9.50
CA LEU A 43 -8.43 2.70 8.71
C LEU A 43 -8.71 3.96 9.55
N PHE A 44 -9.22 3.81 10.77
CA PHE A 44 -9.51 4.93 11.67
C PHE A 44 -8.27 5.74 12.02
N ARG A 45 -7.11 5.09 12.18
CA ARG A 45 -5.82 5.73 12.48
C ARG A 45 -5.01 6.11 11.24
N GLY A 46 -5.49 5.77 10.04
CA GLY A 46 -4.76 6.01 8.79
C GLY A 46 -3.46 5.19 8.65
N GLU A 47 -3.38 4.04 9.32
CA GLU A 47 -2.21 3.17 9.31
C GLU A 47 -2.25 2.26 8.06
N GLY A 48 -1.81 2.79 6.92
CA GLY A 48 -1.58 2.00 5.70
C GLY A 48 -2.84 1.49 4.98
N CYS A 49 -4.03 1.64 5.58
CA CYS A 49 -5.29 1.40 4.91
C CYS A 49 -5.92 2.73 4.46
N GLN A 50 -6.16 2.86 3.16
CA GLN A 50 -6.90 3.97 2.58
C GLN A 50 -8.30 3.50 2.21
N ALA A 51 -9.32 4.27 2.60
CA ALA A 51 -10.67 4.05 2.11
C ALA A 51 -10.66 4.01 0.58
N ALA A 52 -11.33 3.03 -0.02
CA ALA A 52 -11.44 2.88 -1.46
C ALA A 52 -12.31 4.00 -2.07
N VAL A 53 -11.85 5.25 -2.00
CA VAL A 53 -12.38 6.36 -2.80
C VAL A 53 -11.77 6.23 -4.18
N THR A 54 -12.55 5.60 -5.05
CA THR A 54 -12.51 5.66 -6.52
C THR A 54 -11.15 5.98 -7.14
N ALA A 55 -10.25 5.02 -7.13
CA ALA A 55 -9.32 4.84 -8.24
C ALA A 55 -9.42 3.39 -8.68
N ASN A 56 -9.75 3.22 -9.95
CA ASN A 56 -9.75 1.99 -10.71
C ASN A 56 -8.43 1.22 -10.47
N GLN A 57 -8.42 0.31 -9.50
CA GLN A 57 -7.26 -0.52 -9.18
C GLN A 57 -7.63 -1.96 -9.49
N THR A 58 -7.30 -2.37 -10.72
CA THR A 58 -7.04 -3.77 -11.03
C THR A 58 -5.99 -4.25 -10.04
N ALA A 59 -6.42 -5.12 -9.13
CA ALA A 59 -5.60 -5.74 -8.12
C ALA A 59 -4.34 -6.37 -8.72
N ASN A 60 -3.18 -6.06 -8.13
CA ASN A 60 -2.25 -7.07 -7.60
C ASN A 60 -1.02 -6.36 -6.99
N ALA A 61 -0.99 -6.20 -5.68
CA ALA A 61 0.28 -5.97 -4.97
C ALA A 61 0.12 -6.41 -3.51
N THR A 62 0.54 -7.64 -3.26
CA THR A 62 1.08 -8.07 -1.97
C THR A 62 2.21 -7.10 -1.61
N ALA A 63 1.92 -6.07 -0.81
CA ALA A 63 2.94 -5.29 -0.13
C ALA A 63 3.23 -5.99 1.19
N PRO A 64 4.46 -6.48 1.45
CA PRO A 64 4.84 -6.83 2.80
C PRO A 64 4.90 -5.53 3.61
N SER A 65 4.19 -5.58 4.73
CA SER A 65 4.10 -4.57 5.77
C SER A 65 5.48 -4.23 6.33
N GLY A 66 6.06 -3.11 5.88
CA GLY A 66 7.05 -2.35 6.62
C GLY A 66 6.35 -1.29 7.47
N GLN A 67 5.81 -1.68 8.62
CA GLN A 67 5.43 -0.71 9.65
C GLN A 67 6.68 0.01 10.14
N SER A 68 6.55 1.32 10.34
CA SER A 68 7.34 2.13 11.29
C SER A 68 8.86 2.18 11.06
N GLY A 69 9.26 3.05 10.15
CA GLY A 69 10.58 3.63 10.00
C GLY A 69 10.43 4.85 9.09
N MET A 70 11.22 5.90 9.28
CA MET A 70 11.22 7.07 8.39
C MET A 70 11.13 6.60 6.92
N ALA A 71 10.10 7.03 6.19
CA ALA A 71 9.83 6.49 4.85
C ALA A 71 11.10 6.55 4.00
N ASN A 72 11.49 5.43 3.39
CA ASN A 72 12.69 5.38 2.55
C ASN A 72 12.53 6.42 1.41
N PRO A 73 13.42 7.43 1.30
CA PRO A 73 13.26 8.51 0.34
C PRO A 73 13.25 8.00 -1.11
N ALA A 74 13.92 6.88 -1.41
CA ALA A 74 13.88 6.25 -2.72
C ALA A 74 12.52 5.61 -3.01
N SER A 75 11.94 4.93 -2.02
CA SER A 75 10.61 4.35 -2.10
C SER A 75 9.52 5.42 -2.26
N VAL A 76 9.63 6.52 -1.52
CA VAL A 76 8.74 7.69 -1.63
C VAL A 76 8.85 8.31 -3.02
N ASN A 77 10.08 8.48 -3.53
CA ASN A 77 10.30 9.02 -4.87
C ASN A 77 9.71 8.12 -5.95
N CYS A 78 9.84 6.79 -5.82
CA CYS A 78 9.23 5.84 -6.75
C CYS A 78 7.70 6.03 -6.87
N VAL A 79 7.01 6.14 -5.74
CA VAL A 79 5.56 6.37 -5.73
C VAL A 79 5.21 7.75 -6.30
N ASN A 80 5.99 8.78 -5.96
CA ASN A 80 5.78 10.14 -6.47
C ASN A 80 5.93 10.27 -7.99
N VAL A 81 6.77 9.45 -8.62
CA VAL A 81 6.92 9.42 -10.08
C VAL A 81 5.94 8.46 -10.77
N GLY A 82 4.95 7.94 -10.05
CA GLY A 82 3.91 7.07 -10.59
C GLY A 82 4.32 5.60 -10.75
N GLY A 83 5.36 5.16 -10.05
CA GLY A 83 5.77 3.76 -9.97
C GLY A 83 5.29 3.07 -8.69
N THR A 84 5.54 1.77 -8.62
CA THR A 84 5.25 0.91 -7.46
C THR A 84 6.53 0.29 -6.95
N VAL A 85 6.74 0.34 -5.64
CA VAL A 85 7.92 -0.27 -5.00
C VAL A 85 7.78 -1.80 -4.97
N GLN A 86 8.84 -2.50 -5.33
CA GLN A 86 8.98 -3.95 -5.33
C GLN A 86 10.26 -4.29 -4.59
N ILE A 87 10.17 -5.03 -3.49
CA ILE A 87 11.35 -5.53 -2.80
C ILE A 87 11.80 -6.82 -3.47
N LYS A 88 13.09 -6.90 -3.81
CA LYS A 88 13.72 -8.07 -4.40
C LYS A 88 14.83 -8.60 -3.51
N ASP A 89 14.91 -9.91 -3.40
CA ASP A 89 16.02 -10.59 -2.74
C ASP A 89 17.23 -10.72 -3.69
N SER A 90 18.43 -10.58 -3.12
CA SER A 90 19.71 -10.80 -3.77
C SER A 90 20.64 -11.55 -2.81
N ALA A 91 21.73 -12.11 -3.35
CA ALA A 91 22.80 -12.72 -2.54
C ALA A 91 23.43 -11.73 -1.53
N ALA A 92 23.29 -10.42 -1.76
CA ALA A 92 23.77 -9.35 -0.88
C ALA A 92 22.70 -8.80 0.09
N GLY A 93 21.47 -9.32 0.07
CA GLY A 93 20.33 -8.82 0.84
C GLY A 93 19.16 -8.37 -0.02
N GLN A 94 18.20 -7.67 0.57
CA GLN A 94 17.04 -7.12 -0.13
C GLN A 94 17.35 -5.74 -0.71
N TYR A 95 16.82 -5.45 -1.91
CA TYR A 95 16.91 -4.15 -2.57
C TYR A 95 15.55 -3.74 -3.16
N GLY A 96 15.31 -2.43 -3.26
CA GLY A 96 14.07 -1.89 -3.81
C GLY A 96 14.14 -1.64 -5.30
N MET A 97 13.09 -2.02 -6.01
CA MET A 97 12.88 -1.71 -7.42
C MET A 97 11.60 -0.88 -7.57
N CYS A 98 11.67 0.16 -8.39
CA CYS A 98 10.52 0.91 -8.86
C CYS A 98 9.99 0.31 -10.18
N ALA A 99 8.77 -0.21 -10.15
CA ALA A 99 8.08 -0.74 -11.31
C ALA A 99 7.07 0.27 -11.85
N PHE A 100 7.11 0.53 -13.16
CA PHE A 100 6.26 1.49 -13.82
C PHE A 100 5.13 0.80 -14.61
N PRO A 101 4.00 1.51 -14.87
CA PRO A 101 2.86 0.94 -15.59
C PRO A 101 3.17 0.57 -17.05
N ASN A 102 4.23 1.12 -17.63
CA ASN A 102 4.72 0.75 -18.96
C ASN A 102 5.52 -0.58 -18.97
N GLY A 103 5.66 -1.24 -17.82
CA GLY A 103 6.44 -2.48 -17.66
C GLY A 103 7.94 -2.27 -17.40
N THR A 104 8.43 -1.03 -17.42
CA THR A 104 9.82 -0.73 -17.08
C THR A 104 10.04 -0.88 -15.58
N THR A 105 11.22 -1.38 -15.21
CA THR A 105 11.62 -1.45 -13.80
C THR A 105 12.99 -0.82 -13.63
N CYS A 106 13.15 -0.08 -12.55
CA CYS A 106 14.40 0.56 -12.16
C CYS A 106 14.73 0.25 -10.72
N GLU A 107 15.99 0.32 -10.35
CA GLU A 107 16.37 0.29 -8.93
C GLU A 107 15.98 1.63 -8.26
N GLU A 108 15.40 1.58 -7.06
CA GLU A 108 14.78 2.77 -6.45
C GLU A 108 15.80 3.86 -6.11
N TRP A 109 17.01 3.47 -5.69
CA TRP A 109 18.07 4.40 -5.33
C TRP A 109 18.73 5.03 -6.57
N ALA A 110 18.88 4.26 -7.65
CA ALA A 110 19.30 4.75 -8.95
C ALA A 110 18.32 5.79 -9.50
N LEU A 111 17.01 5.52 -9.38
CA LEU A 111 15.95 6.47 -9.74
C LEU A 111 16.00 7.74 -8.86
N PHE A 112 16.18 7.58 -7.54
CA PHE A 112 16.27 8.71 -6.61
C PHE A 112 17.46 9.62 -6.88
N ARG A 113 18.62 9.07 -7.24
CA ARG A 113 19.84 9.82 -7.56
C ARG A 113 19.93 10.24 -9.03
N GLY A 114 19.02 9.78 -9.88
CA GLY A 114 19.08 10.01 -11.34
C GLY A 114 20.25 9.28 -12.02
N GLU A 115 20.75 8.20 -11.42
CA GLU A 115 21.87 7.42 -11.92
C GLU A 115 21.38 6.35 -12.91
N GLY A 116 21.39 6.67 -14.21
CA GLY A 116 21.10 5.69 -15.26
C GLY A 116 19.64 5.21 -15.32
N CYS A 117 18.80 5.58 -14.36
CA CYS A 117 17.35 5.45 -14.43
C CYS A 117 16.67 6.81 -14.21
N GLN A 118 15.79 7.18 -15.13
CA GLN A 118 14.99 8.41 -15.04
C GLN A 118 13.53 8.08 -15.32
N ALA A 119 12.61 8.58 -14.48
CA ALA A 119 11.17 8.48 -14.70
C ALA A 119 10.71 9.04 -16.06
N ALA A 120 11.48 9.99 -16.62
CA ALA A 120 11.19 10.59 -17.93
C ALA A 120 11.54 9.68 -19.13
N ASN A 121 12.42 8.68 -18.98
CA ASN A 121 12.72 7.70 -20.03
C ASN A 121 11.76 6.49 -20.00
N VAL A 122 10.66 6.61 -19.25
CA VAL A 122 9.61 5.60 -19.07
C VAL A 122 8.38 5.94 -19.95
N THR A 123 8.48 6.95 -20.82
CA THR A 123 7.51 7.15 -21.89
C THR A 123 7.69 6.07 -22.96
N ALA A 124 6.57 5.48 -23.37
CA ALA A 124 6.46 4.55 -24.49
C ALA A 124 7.11 5.06 -25.78
#